data_AF-A0A8T3WZF9-F1
#
_entry.id   AF-A0A8T3WZF9-F1
#
_cell.length_a   1.000
_cell.length_b   1.000
_cell.length_c   1.000
_cell.angle_alpha   90.00
_cell.angle_beta   90.00
_cell.angle_gamma   90.00
#
_symmetry.space_group_name_H-M   'P 1'
#
loop_
_entity.id
_entity.type
_entity.pdbx_description
1 polymer ?
#
loop_
_entity_poly.entity_id
_entity_poly.type
_entity_poly.pdbx_seq_one_letter_code
_entity_poly.pdbx_strand_id
1 'polypeptide(L)' 'MAGKKVLLTLNPEMYAELEGYAKANFMTMQELITNTLRKCVLYAAEAKKGKAGRPPKVDEPFLEYFSRKR' A
#
# COMPACT_ATOMS: atom_id res chain seq x y z
N MET A 1 4.96 10.38 -14.60
CA MET A 1 3.67 9.92 -14.05
C MET A 1 3.18 10.98 -13.08
N ALA A 2 2.01 11.58 -13.32
CA ALA A 2 1.46 12.58 -12.41
C ALA A 2 0.95 11.91 -11.13
N GLY A 3 1.48 12.31 -9.98
CA GLY A 3 1.00 11.83 -8.68
C GLY A 3 -0.44 12.28 -8.45
N LYS A 4 -1.32 11.37 -8.01
CA LYS A 4 -2.66 11.73 -7.56
C LYS A 4 -2.59 12.18 -6.10
N LYS A 5 -3.15 13.36 -5.80
CA LYS A 5 -3.27 13.84 -4.43
C LYS A 5 -4.52 13.26 -3.80
N VAL A 6 -4.37 12.68 -2.60
CA VAL A 6 -5.48 12.19 -1.77
C VAL A 6 -5.48 13.00 -0.48
N LEU A 7 -6.65 13.42 -0.04
CA LEU A 7 -6.86 14.06 1.26
C LEU A 7 -7.51 13.04 2.19
N LEU A 8 -6.95 12.90 3.39
CA LEU A 8 -7.44 12.02 4.44
C LEU A 8 -7.79 12.85 5.66
N THR A 9 -8.96 12.59 6.23
CA THR A 9 -9.35 13.15 7.53
C THR A 9 -9.15 12.07 8.58
N LEU A 10 -8.43 12.39 9.65
CA LEU A 10 -8.11 11.50 10.76
C LEU A 10 -8.70 12.09 12.04
N ASN A 11 -9.06 11.22 13.00
CA ASN A 11 -9.35 11.67 14.35
C ASN A 11 -8.12 12.43 14.90
N PRO A 12 -8.29 13.63 15.51
CA PRO A 12 -7.19 14.40 16.10
C PRO A 12 -6.28 13.62 17.05
N GLU A 13 -6.84 12.75 17.90
CA GLU A 13 -6.07 11.94 18.85
C GLU A 13 -5.14 10.97 18.12
N MET A 14 -5.68 10.26 17.14
CA MET A 14 -4.91 9.35 16.30
C MET A 14 -3.84 10.08 15.48
N TYR A 15 -4.15 11.28 14.98
CA TYR A 15 -3.16 12.10 14.28
C TYR A 15 -1.98 12.46 15.19
N ALA A 16 -2.25 12.88 16.43
CA ALA A 16 -1.20 13.22 17.39
C ALA A 16 -0.28 12.02 17.71
N GLU A 17 -0.86 10.83 17.89
CA GLU A 17 -0.08 9.61 18.10
C GLU A 17 0.79 9.26 16.89
N LEU A 18 0.23 9.34 15.68
CA LEU A 18 0.96 9.07 14.43
C LEU A 18 2.07 10.09 14.19
N GLU A 19 1.85 11.36 14.54
CA GLU A 19 2.86 12.41 14.44
C GLU A 19 4.01 12.16 15.42
N GLY A 20 3.70 11.74 16.66
CA GLY A 20 4.70 11.32 17.64
C GLY A 20 5.54 10.15 17.13
N TYR A 21 4.89 9.14 16.56
CA TYR A 21 5.57 8.00 15.95
C TYR A 21 6.46 8.42 14.77
N ALA A 22 5.97 9.28 13.88
CA ALA A 22 6.73 9.76 12.74
C ALA A 22 8.00 10.52 13.19
N LYS A 23 7.85 11.43 14.16
CA LYS A 23 8.97 12.18 14.77
C LYS A 23 10.01 11.25 15.40
N ALA A 24 9.59 10.24 16.16
CA ALA A 24 10.48 9.28 16.79
C ALA A 24 11.31 8.47 15.77
N ASN A 25 10.78 8.27 14.56
CA ASN A 25 11.44 7.54 13.48
C ASN A 25 12.12 8.45 12.44
N PHE A 26 12.22 9.77 12.71
CA PHE A 26 12.76 10.76 11.78
C PHE A 26 12.10 10.74 10.40
N MET A 27 10.78 10.52 10.36
CA MET A 27 9.99 10.48 9.13
C MET A 27 8.98 11.61 9.09
N THR A 28 8.66 12.05 7.88
CA THR A 28 7.50 12.91 7.63
C THR A 28 6.21 12.10 7.71
N MET A 29 5.10 12.81 7.89
CA MET A 29 3.78 12.18 7.97
C MET A 29 3.41 11.46 6.66
N GLN A 30 3.82 12.03 5.53
CA GLN A 30 3.63 11.45 4.21
C GLN A 30 4.43 10.16 4.02
N GLU A 31 5.66 10.10 4.51
CA GLU A 31 6.50 8.90 4.44
C GLU A 31 5.93 7.77 5.29
N LEU A 32 5.44 8.09 6.51
CA LEU A 32 4.78 7.09 7.34
C LEU A 32 3.56 6.50 6.64
N ILE A 33 2.68 7.35 6.10
CA ILE A 33 1.48 6.90 5.36
C ILE A 33 1.89 6.03 4.17
N THR A 34 2.89 6.46 3.40
CA THR A 34 3.38 5.72 2.24
C THR A 34 3.94 4.35 2.62
N ASN A 35 4.71 4.28 3.70
CA ASN A 35 5.26 3.03 4.20
C ASN A 35 4.16 2.09 4.71
N THR A 36 3.20 2.61 5.46
CA THR A 36 2.06 1.82 5.94
C THR A 36 1.25 1.26 4.78
N LEU A 37 0.90 2.10 3.79
CA LEU A 37 0.21 1.64 2.58
C LEU A 37 1.00 0.59 1.82
N ARG A 38 2.32 0.78 1.66
CA ARG A 38 3.20 -0.18 1.02
C ARG A 38 3.18 -1.52 1.75
N LYS A 39 3.29 -1.52 3.09
CA LYS A 39 3.18 -2.74 3.90
C LYS A 39 1.82 -3.41 3.70
N CYS A 40 0.72 -2.66 3.80
CA CYS A 40 -0.62 -3.23 3.61
C CYS A 40 -0.82 -3.85 2.22
N VAL A 41 -0.37 -3.18 1.15
CA VAL A 41 -0.55 -3.67 -0.22
C VAL A 41 0.39 -4.85 -0.53
N LEU A 42 1.66 -4.75 -0.16
CA LEU A 42 2.64 -5.80 -0.45
C LEU A 42 2.41 -7.05 0.41
N TYR A 43 2.16 -6.91 1.71
CA TYR A 43 1.91 -8.07 2.58
C TYR A 43 0.53 -8.70 2.34
N ALA A 44 -0.47 -7.94 1.86
CA ALA A 44 -1.73 -8.54 1.41
C ALA A 44 -1.56 -9.39 0.14
N ALA A 45 -0.59 -9.05 -0.73
CA ALA A 45 -0.29 -9.82 -1.94
C ALA A 45 0.40 -11.16 -1.62
N GLU A 46 1.22 -11.23 -0.56
CA GLU A 46 1.92 -12.45 -0.15
C GLU A 46 1.01 -13.52 0.49
N ALA A 47 -0.20 -13.15 0.93
CA ALA A 47 -1.13 -14.08 1.58
C ALA A 47 -1.77 -15.10 0.62
N LYS A 48 -1.62 -14.95 -0.71
CA LYS A 48 -2.02 -15.95 -1.70
C LYS A 48 -0.89 -16.93 -2.02
N LYS A 49 -0.30 -17.58 -1.02
CA LYS A 49 0.51 -18.78 -1.25
C LYS A 49 -0.43 -19.93 -1.65
N GLY A 50 -0.59 -20.12 -2.97
CA GLY A 50 -1.18 -21.32 -3.53
C GLY A 50 -0.43 -22.57 -3.06
N LYS A 51 -1.14 -23.70 -2.96
CA LYS A 51 -0.62 -24.99 -2.52
C LYS A 51 0.72 -25.30 -3.22
N ALA A 52 1.73 -25.63 -2.42
CA ALA A 52 3.08 -25.93 -2.86
C ALA A 52 3.09 -26.91 -4.05
N GLY A 53 3.74 -26.51 -5.15
CA GLY A 53 4.11 -27.43 -6.23
C GLY A 53 3.85 -26.98 -7.66
N ARG A 54 3.17 -25.85 -7.93
CA ARG A 54 2.99 -25.36 -9.30
C ARG A 54 3.63 -23.99 -9.48
N PRO A 55 4.59 -23.80 -10.41
CA PRO A 55 5.07 -22.47 -10.76
C PRO A 55 3.86 -21.61 -11.15
N PRO A 56 3.69 -20.41 -10.56
CA PRO A 56 2.60 -19.54 -10.93
C PRO A 56 2.80 -19.18 -12.40
N LYS A 57 1.79 -19.48 -13.24
CA LYS A 57 1.70 -18.84 -14.56
C LYS A 57 1.73 -17.35 -14.28
N VAL A 58 2.77 -16.68 -14.78
CA VAL A 58 2.87 -15.23 -14.78
C VAL A 58 1.89 -14.74 -15.85
N ASP A 59 0.60 -14.89 -15.57
CA ASP A 59 -0.44 -14.17 -16.29
C ASP A 59 -0.42 -12.78 -15.66
N GLU A 60 0.29 -11.84 -16.30
CA GLU A 60 0.50 -10.47 -15.83
C GLU A 60 -0.84 -9.84 -15.39
N PRO A 61 -1.14 -9.79 -14.08
CA PRO A 61 -2.41 -9.24 -13.59
C PRO A 61 -2.49 -7.73 -13.87
N PHE A 62 -1.33 -7.13 -14.16
CA PHE A 62 -1.18 -5.76 -14.59
C PHE A 62 -1.92 -5.49 -15.90
N LEU A 63 -1.83 -6.37 -16.91
CA LEU A 63 -2.47 -6.14 -18.21
C LEU A 63 -3.99 -6.35 -18.17
N GLU A 64 -4.51 -7.30 -17.37
CA GLU A 64 -5.96 -7.53 -17.25
C GLU A 64 -6.74 -6.35 -16.64
N TYR A 65 -6.12 -5.63 -15.70
CA TYR A 65 -6.75 -4.46 -15.08
C TYR A 65 -6.95 -3.30 -16.08
N PHE A 66 -6.08 -3.22 -17.10
CA PHE A 66 -6.15 -2.20 -18.16
C PHE A 66 -6.78 -2.70 -19.48
N SER A 67 -6.95 -4.02 -19.67
CA SER A 67 -7.48 -4.59 -20.92
C SER A 67 -8.99 -4.74 -20.97
N ARG A 68 -9.73 -4.33 -19.93
CA ARG A 68 -11.20 -4.22 -19.98
C ARG A 68 -11.60 -3.13 -20.99
N LYS A 69 -11.54 -3.46 -22.27
CA LYS A 69 -12.26 -2.78 -23.35
C LYS A 69 -13.75 -2.82 -23.00
N ARG A 70 -14.40 -1.65 -23.10
CA ARG A 70 -15.86 -1.54 -23.21
C ARG A 70 -16.37 -2.32 -24.41
#